data_AF-A0A821LXX7-F1
#
_entry.id   AF-A0A821LXX7-F1
#
_cell.length_a   1.000
_cell.length_b   1.000
_cell.length_c   1.000
_cell.angle_alpha   90.00
_cell.angle_beta   90.00
_cell.angle_gamma   90.00
#
_symmetry.space_group_name_H-M   'P 1'
#
loop_
_entity.id
_entity.type
_entity.pdbx_description
1 polymer ?
#
loop_
_entity_poly.entity_id
_entity_poly.type
_entity_poly.pdbx_seq_one_letter_code
_entity_poly.pdbx_strand_id
1 'polypeptide(L)'
;MFPTVRVSFAGCRAEARYGVLLDVVPVDGKRYRYAYHRSSWLVAGKADPPAPARLYPHPDSPFSGDQLRKQVVSFEKVKLTNNEMDKNGQVFTLIIANYFILYWSKKYPIKFMESS
;
A
#
# COMPACT_ATOMS: atom_id res chain seq x y z
N MET A 1 8.82 -5.24 -3.57
CA MET A 1 7.60 -5.96 -4.04
C MET A 1 7.67 -6.08 -5.56
N PHE A 2 7.00 -7.06 -6.18
CA PHE A 2 6.93 -7.17 -7.64
C PHE A 2 5.47 -7.45 -8.10
N PRO A 3 4.93 -6.67 -9.07
CA PRO A 3 5.55 -5.47 -9.65
C PRO A 3 5.75 -4.37 -8.60
N THR A 4 6.67 -3.44 -8.87
CA THR A 4 6.87 -2.27 -8.00
C THR A 4 5.64 -1.38 -8.05
N VAL A 5 5.11 -0.98 -6.89
CA VAL A 5 4.01 -0.02 -6.80
C VAL A 5 4.51 1.35 -7.23
N ARG A 6 3.87 1.91 -8.26
CA ARG A 6 4.20 3.21 -8.87
C ARG A 6 2.92 4.00 -9.06
N VAL A 7 2.90 5.27 -8.64
CA VAL A 7 1.70 6.11 -8.67
C VAL A 7 2.01 7.50 -9.21
N SER A 8 1.11 7.98 -10.07
CA SER A 8 1.08 9.36 -10.55
C SER A 8 -0.05 10.11 -9.86
N PHE A 9 0.15 11.38 -9.56
CA PHE A 9 -0.84 12.20 -8.87
C PHE A 9 -1.35 13.32 -9.79
N ALA A 10 -2.65 13.59 -9.73
CA ALA A 10 -3.29 14.68 -10.43
C ALA A 10 -4.10 15.54 -9.44
N GLY A 11 -4.39 16.80 -9.80
CA GLY A 11 -5.20 17.69 -8.97
C GLY A 11 -4.55 18.20 -7.69
N CYS A 12 -3.27 17.90 -7.44
CA CYS A 12 -2.53 18.46 -6.30
C CYS A 12 -2.41 19.98 -6.44
N ARG A 13 -2.52 20.73 -5.33
CA ARG A 13 -2.25 22.18 -5.28
C ARG A 13 -0.74 22.41 -5.25
N ALA A 14 -0.21 23.20 -6.17
CA ALA A 14 1.25 23.34 -6.39
C ALA A 14 2.02 23.71 -5.10
N GLU A 15 1.51 24.67 -4.34
CA GLU A 15 2.12 25.25 -3.13
C GLU A 15 1.96 24.38 -1.87
N ALA A 16 1.07 23.38 -1.88
CA ALA A 16 0.82 22.56 -0.69
C ALA A 16 1.89 21.47 -0.52
N ARG A 17 2.09 21.03 0.72
CA ARG A 17 2.96 19.90 1.08
C ARG A 17 2.15 18.63 1.33
N TYR A 18 2.68 17.51 0.86
CA TYR A 18 2.01 16.23 0.75
C TYR A 18 2.83 15.15 1.43
N GLY A 19 2.26 14.51 2.46
CA GLY A 19 2.77 13.22 2.94
C GLY A 19 2.23 12.10 2.07
N VAL A 20 3.10 11.23 1.56
CA VAL A 20 2.72 10.08 0.73
C VAL A 20 3.11 8.81 1.47
N LEU A 21 2.13 7.96 1.77
CA LEU A 21 2.31 6.72 2.50
C LEU A 21 1.70 5.54 1.75
N LEU A 22 2.26 4.35 1.96
CA LEU A 22 1.71 3.10 1.49
C LEU A 22 1.22 2.27 2.68
N ASP A 23 -0.01 1.77 2.57
CA ASP A 23 -0.59 0.76 3.44
C ASP A 23 -0.89 -0.53 2.65
N VAL A 24 -0.81 -1.66 3.33
CA VAL A 24 -1.10 -3.00 2.79
C VAL A 24 -2.23 -3.57 3.63
N VAL A 25 -3.44 -3.53 3.06
CA VAL A 25 -4.66 -3.92 3.77
C VAL A 25 -5.16 -5.29 3.32
N PRO A 26 -5.74 -6.10 4.24
CA PRO A 26 -6.42 -7.34 3.88
C PRO A 26 -7.48 -7.12 2.81
N VAL A 27 -7.48 -7.96 1.77
CA VAL A 27 -8.59 -7.98 0.81
C VAL A 27 -9.87 -8.50 1.46
N ASP A 28 -9.75 -9.56 2.26
CA ASP A 28 -10.84 -10.12 3.05
C ASP A 28 -10.34 -10.82 4.33
N GLY A 29 -11.29 -11.29 5.13
CA GLY A 29 -11.01 -12.04 6.36
C GLY A 29 -10.88 -13.55 6.16
N LYS A 30 -10.42 -14.02 4.99
CA LYS A 30 -10.33 -15.45 4.67
C LYS A 30 -8.88 -15.93 4.56
N ARG A 31 -8.65 -17.16 5.01
CA ARG A 31 -7.41 -17.88 4.75
C ARG A 31 -7.56 -18.68 3.49
N TYR A 32 -6.58 -18.60 2.59
CA TYR A 32 -6.59 -19.30 1.32
C TYR A 32 -5.56 -20.44 1.30
N ARG A 33 -5.89 -21.51 0.57
CA ARG A 33 -4.97 -22.61 0.26
C ARG A 33 -4.96 -22.85 -1.25
N TYR A 34 -3.77 -23.01 -1.83
CA TYR A 34 -3.65 -23.37 -3.23
C TYR A 34 -3.92 -24.87 -3.46
N ALA A 35 -4.78 -25.19 -4.42
CA ALA A 35 -5.09 -26.56 -4.83
C ALA A 35 -4.42 -26.87 -6.17
N TYR A 36 -3.25 -27.52 -6.13
CA TYR A 36 -2.43 -27.82 -7.31
C TYR A 36 -3.16 -28.58 -8.42
N HIS A 37 -3.98 -29.58 -8.07
CA HIS A 37 -4.72 -30.38 -9.05
C HIS A 37 -5.83 -29.60 -9.79
N ARG A 38 -6.21 -28.42 -9.30
CA ARG A 38 -7.21 -27.53 -9.94
C ARG A 38 -6.59 -26.22 -10.41
N SER A 39 -5.29 -26.03 -10.17
CA SER A 39 -4.57 -24.78 -10.38
C SER A 39 -5.32 -23.54 -9.83
N SER A 40 -5.95 -23.68 -8.67
CA SER A 40 -6.87 -22.68 -8.13
C SER A 40 -6.68 -22.41 -6.63
N TRP A 41 -7.01 -21.19 -6.19
CA TRP A 41 -7.10 -20.84 -4.76
C TRP A 41 -8.46 -21.25 -4.19
N LEU A 42 -8.45 -21.87 -3.00
CA LEU A 42 -9.66 -22.24 -2.27
C LEU A 42 -9.66 -21.57 -0.90
N VAL A 43 -10.85 -21.24 -0.40
CA VAL A 43 -11.03 -20.78 0.97
C VAL A 43 -10.79 -21.97 1.90
N ALA A 44 -9.83 -21.82 2.81
CA ALA A 44 -9.44 -22.83 3.79
C ALA A 44 -9.95 -22.52 5.20
N GLY A 45 -10.44 -21.31 5.45
CA GLY A 45 -11.01 -20.92 6.74
C GLY A 45 -11.03 -19.41 6.96
N LYS A 46 -11.12 -19.00 8.23
CA LYS A 46 -11.00 -17.61 8.68
C LYS A 46 -9.52 -17.20 8.66
N ALA A 47 -9.25 -15.95 8.28
CA ALA A 47 -7.91 -15.37 8.39
C ALA A 47 -7.46 -15.28 9.85
N ASP A 48 -6.15 -15.31 10.05
CA ASP A 48 -5.54 -14.98 11.34
C ASP A 48 -5.82 -13.51 11.69
N PRO A 49 -5.81 -13.12 12.99
CA PRO A 49 -5.96 -11.72 13.37
C PRO A 49 -4.95 -10.84 12.61
N PRO A 50 -5.36 -9.67 12.10
CA PRO A 50 -4.45 -8.80 11.39
C PRO A 50 -3.35 -8.32 12.35
N ALA A 51 -2.11 -8.33 11.90
CA ALA A 51 -1.04 -7.66 12.63
C ALA A 51 -1.32 -6.15 12.74
N PRO A 52 -0.69 -5.45 13.70
CA PRO A 52 -0.81 -4.00 13.79
C PRO A 52 -0.47 -3.34 12.45
N ALA A 53 -1.33 -2.40 12.02
CA ALA A 53 -1.13 -1.69 10.76
C ALA A 53 0.23 -0.96 10.78
N ARG A 54 1.02 -1.15 9.71
CA ARG A 54 2.32 -0.50 9.53
C ARG A 54 2.30 0.30 8.24
N LEU A 55 2.06 1.60 8.39
CA LEU A 55 2.18 2.54 7.28
C LEU A 55 3.64 2.72 6.90
N TYR A 56 3.94 2.62 5.61
CA TYR A 56 5.25 2.97 5.08
C TYR A 56 5.22 4.39 4.53
N PRO A 57 5.84 5.37 5.20
CA PRO A 57 6.02 6.70 4.63
C PRO A 57 7.05 6.63 3.49
N HIS A 58 6.74 7.25 2.35
CA HIS A 58 7.71 7.38 1.28
C HIS A 58 8.92 8.19 1.79
N PRO A 59 10.18 7.74 1.58
CA PRO A 59 11.38 8.36 2.17
C PRO A 59 11.57 9.83 1.74
N ASP A 60 11.14 10.17 0.52
CA ASP A 60 11.23 11.53 -0.01
C ASP A 60 10.06 12.45 0.44
N SER A 61 9.13 11.95 1.26
CA SER A 61 8.09 12.79 1.85
C SER A 61 8.69 13.81 2.83
N PRO A 62 8.12 15.02 2.95
CA PRO A 62 6.94 15.51 2.23
C PRO A 62 7.28 16.07 0.84
N PHE A 63 6.39 15.84 -0.12
CA PHE A 63 6.48 16.39 -1.47
C PHE A 63 5.72 17.71 -1.61
N SER A 64 6.11 18.58 -2.53
CA SER A 64 5.22 19.64 -3.02
C SER A 64 4.19 19.07 -3.99
N GLY A 65 3.05 19.73 -4.12
CA GLY A 65 2.05 19.31 -5.12
C GLY A 65 2.57 19.43 -6.55
N ASP A 66 3.51 20.34 -6.82
CA ASP A 66 4.16 20.43 -8.13
C ASP A 66 5.08 19.25 -8.43
N GLN A 67 5.86 18.77 -7.44
CA GLN A 67 6.65 17.54 -7.57
C GLN A 67 5.76 16.34 -7.89
N LEU A 68 4.67 16.16 -7.15
CA LEU A 68 3.77 15.02 -7.32
C LEU A 68 3.09 14.96 -8.70
N ARG A 69 2.77 16.11 -9.30
CA ARG A 69 2.18 16.15 -10.65
C ARG A 69 3.17 15.85 -11.76
N LYS A 70 4.46 16.11 -11.52
CA LYS A 70 5.52 16.03 -12.54
C LYS A 70 6.22 14.67 -12.59
N GLN A 71 6.02 13.82 -11.57
CA GLN A 71 6.76 12.57 -11.45
C GLN A 71 5.87 11.39 -11.06
N VAL A 72 6.34 10.20 -11.39
CA VAL A 72 5.82 8.95 -10.84
C VAL A 72 6.54 8.68 -9.52
N VAL A 73 5.79 8.53 -8.43
CA VAL A 73 6.33 8.14 -7.13
C VAL A 73 6.44 6.62 -7.07
N SER A 74 7.60 6.10 -6.68
CA SER A 74 7.94 4.66 -6.72
C SER A 74 8.22 4.11 -5.32
N PHE A 75 7.53 3.05 -4.92
CA PHE A 75 7.74 2.35 -3.65
C PHE A 75 8.69 1.15 -3.80
N GLU A 76 9.78 1.32 -4.55
CA GLU A 76 10.74 0.22 -4.82
C GLU A 76 11.50 -0.26 -3.58
N LYS A 77 11.69 0.63 -2.60
CA LYS A 77 12.40 0.35 -1.34
C LYS A 77 11.51 -0.36 -0.31
N VAL A 78 10.22 -0.55 -0.60
CA VAL A 78 9.30 -1.24 0.31
C VAL A 78 9.63 -2.73 0.38
N LYS A 79 9.81 -3.19 1.62
CA LYS A 79 9.99 -4.58 1.97
C LYS A 79 8.75 -5.09 2.69
N LEU A 80 8.36 -6.31 2.34
CA LEU A 80 7.29 -7.06 2.99
C LEU A 80 7.92 -8.07 3.95
N THR A 81 7.35 -8.20 5.14
CA THR A 81 7.81 -9.16 6.15
C THR A 81 6.62 -9.92 6.75
N ASN A 82 6.83 -11.19 7.07
CA ASN A 82 5.91 -12.00 7.87
C ASN A 82 6.39 -12.12 9.34
N ASN A 83 7.48 -11.44 9.72
CA ASN A 83 7.97 -11.41 11.09
C ASN A 83 7.24 -10.33 11.89
N GLU A 84 6.34 -10.74 12.79
CA GLU A 84 5.55 -9.84 13.65
C GLU A 84 6.43 -8.96 14.55
N MET A 85 7.61 -9.45 14.91
CA MET A 85 8.57 -8.74 15.78
C MET A 85 9.56 -7.87 15.00
N ASP A 86 9.38 -7.67 13.68
CA ASP A 86 10.30 -6.82 12.91
C ASP A 86 10.34 -5.40 13.48
N LYS A 87 11.55 -4.91 13.75
CA LYS A 87 11.82 -3.55 14.26
C LYS A 87 12.30 -2.60 13.16
N ASN A 88 12.47 -3.08 11.93
CA ASN A 88 13.06 -2.33 10.82
C ASN A 88 12.01 -1.50 10.05
N GLY A 89 10.78 -1.39 10.56
CA GLY A 89 9.71 -0.63 9.92
C GLY A 89 9.25 -1.22 8.58
N GLN A 90 9.51 -2.51 8.33
CA GLN A 90 9.02 -3.18 7.12
C GLN A 90 7.50 -3.36 7.20
N VAL A 91 6.85 -3.36 6.03
CA VAL A 91 5.40 -3.52 5.97
C VAL A 91 5.07 -4.98 6.21
N PHE A 92 4.19 -5.25 7.17
CA PHE A 92 3.79 -6.61 7.48
C PHE A 92 2.82 -7.15 6.42
N THR A 93 2.98 -8.42 6.04
CA THR A 93 1.99 -9.12 5.22
C THR A 93 1.94 -10.62 5.51
N LEU A 94 0.73 -11.17 5.53
CA LEU A 94 0.43 -12.61 5.59
C LEU A 94 -0.65 -13.02 4.58
N ILE A 95 -1.11 -12.09 3.73
CA ILE A 95 -2.41 -12.16 3.03
C ILE A 95 -2.34 -11.66 1.59
N ILE A 96 -3.36 -12.00 0.80
CA ILE A 96 -3.68 -11.29 -0.44
C ILE A 96 -4.10 -9.88 -0.03
N ALA A 97 -3.39 -8.88 -0.54
CA ALA A 97 -3.56 -7.49 -0.12
C ALA A 97 -3.89 -6.59 -1.30
N ASN A 98 -4.72 -5.58 -1.04
CA ASN A 98 -4.86 -4.40 -1.89
C ASN A 98 -3.97 -3.30 -1.32
N TYR A 99 -3.41 -2.47 -2.21
CA TYR A 99 -2.60 -1.33 -1.82
C TYR A 99 -3.50 -0.13 -1.58
N PHE A 100 -3.37 0.51 -0.41
CA PHE A 100 -4.04 1.78 -0.14
C PHE A 100 -2.99 2.87 0.06
N ILE A 101 -3.10 3.96 -0.70
CA ILE A 101 -2.19 5.10 -0.57
C ILE A 101 -2.93 6.21 0.14
N LEU A 102 -2.52 6.44 1.39
CA LEU A 102 -3.08 7.50 2.20
C LEU A 102 -2.35 8.79 1.86
N TYR A 103 -3.11 9.75 1.37
CA TYR A 103 -2.67 11.12 1.18
C TYR A 103 -3.18 11.99 2.34
N TRP A 104 -2.28 12.75 2.97
CA TRP A 104 -2.67 13.72 3.99
C TRP A 104 -2.41 15.15 3.51
N SER A 105 -3.48 15.84 3.08
CA SER A 105 -3.59 17.30 3.17
C SER A 105 -4.54 17.61 4.31
N LYS A 106 -4.19 18.55 5.18
CA LYS A 106 -5.23 19.31 5.86
C LYS A 106 -6.08 19.98 4.77
N LYS A 107 -7.26 19.44 4.41
CA LYS A 107 -8.54 20.17 4.26
C LYS A 107 -9.60 19.64 3.27
N TYR A 108 -9.45 18.60 2.43
CA TYR A 108 -10.57 18.17 1.56
C TYR A 108 -10.58 16.66 1.18
N PRO A 109 -11.76 16.01 1.05
CA PRO A 109 -11.89 14.66 0.47
C PRO A 109 -11.83 14.76 -1.06
N ILE A 110 -11.37 13.74 -1.81
CA ILE A 110 -11.81 13.42 -3.21
C ILE A 110 -11.09 12.16 -3.79
N LYS A 111 -11.80 11.54 -4.75
CA LYS A 111 -11.69 10.30 -5.53
C LYS A 111 -10.32 9.86 -6.07
N PHE A 112 -10.10 8.55 -6.03
CA PHE A 112 -9.02 7.80 -6.69
C PHE A 112 -9.40 7.47 -8.15
N MET A 113 -8.43 7.52 -9.07
CA MET A 113 -8.50 6.77 -10.33
C MET A 113 -7.75 5.46 -10.11
N GLU A 114 -8.45 4.33 -10.22
CA GLU A 114 -7.81 3.02 -10.33
C GLU A 114 -7.03 2.95 -11.64
N SER A 115 -5.79 2.46 -11.60
CA SER A 115 -5.08 2.13 -12.85
C SER A 115 -5.67 0.83 -13.40
N SER A 116 -6.27 0.92 -14.58
CA SER A 116 -6.69 -0.18 -15.45
C SER A 116 -5.57 -1.19 -15.71
#